data_AF-A0A4R5U6K1-F1
#
_entry.id   AF-A0A4R5U6K1-F1
#
_cell.length_a   1.000
_cell.length_b   1.000
_cell.length_c   1.000
_cell.angle_alpha   90.00
_cell.angle_beta   90.00
_cell.angle_gamma   90.00
#
_symmetry.space_group_name_H-M   'P 1'
#
loop_
_entity.id
_entity.type
_entity.pdbx_description
1 polymer ?
#
loop_
_entity_poly.entity_id
_entity_poly.type
_entity_poly.pdbx_seq_one_letter_code
_entity_poly.pdbx_strand_id
1 'polypeptide(L)' 'MSFVLETHQQNVANAVHQYHAEISEIEGHLRLRAMANDVSDRELELLRRLKNEKAEILYRYENLREAFRVLLGDHSVAAE' A
#
# COMPACT_ATOMS: atom_id res chain seq x y z
N MET A 1 1.79 -2.17 -26.81
CA MET A 1 1.84 -2.62 -25.40
C MET A 1 0.69 -3.60 -25.19
N SER A 2 0.85 -4.69 -24.42
CA SER A 2 -0.25 -5.65 -24.23
C SER A 2 -1.29 -5.06 -23.28
N PHE A 3 -2.58 -5.10 -23.66
CA PHE A 3 -3.72 -4.67 -22.82
C PHE A 3 -3.69 -5.29 -21.41
N VAL A 4 -3.16 -6.51 -21.30
CA VAL A 4 -2.99 -7.22 -20.02
C VAL A 4 -2.00 -6.50 -19.09
N LEU A 5 -0.89 -5.98 -19.66
CA LEU A 5 0.17 -5.32 -18.89
C LEU A 5 -0.30 -3.97 -18.33
N GLU A 6 -1.01 -3.19 -19.14
CA GLU A 6 -1.61 -1.91 -18.74
C GLU A 6 -2.65 -2.12 -17.63
N THR A 7 -3.48 -3.15 -17.77
CA THR A 7 -4.46 -3.53 -16.74
C THR A 7 -3.77 -3.91 -15.42
N HIS A 8 -2.68 -4.67 -15.48
CA HIS A 8 -1.92 -5.02 -14.29
C HIS A 8 -1.25 -3.82 -13.62
N GLN A 9 -0.69 -2.89 -14.40
CA GLN A 9 -0.15 -1.65 -13.87
C GLN A 9 -1.23 -0.84 -13.13
N GLN A 10 -2.42 -0.72 -13.72
CA GLN A 10 -3.54 -0.01 -13.08
C GLN A 10 -3.97 -0.71 -11.78
N ASN A 11 -4.05 -2.04 -11.78
CA ASN A 11 -4.40 -2.80 -10.58
C ASN A 11 -3.39 -2.60 -9.46
N VAL A 12 -2.09 -2.56 -9.79
CA VAL A 12 -1.02 -2.29 -8.82
C VAL A 12 -1.11 -0.86 -8.28
N ALA A 13 -1.36 0.13 -9.14
CA ALA A 13 -1.56 1.51 -8.70
C ALA A 13 -2.75 1.63 -7.74
N ASN A 14 -3.89 1.01 -8.08
CA ASN A 14 -5.08 0.98 -7.24
C ASN A 14 -4.81 0.30 -5.89
N ALA A 15 -4.10 -0.83 -5.89
CA ALA A 15 -3.74 -1.54 -4.66
C ALA A 15 -2.85 -0.68 -3.75
N VAL A 16 -1.85 0.02 -4.30
CA VAL A 16 -1.01 0.96 -3.54
C VAL A 16 -1.87 2.03 -2.87
N HIS A 17 -2.77 2.67 -3.61
CA HIS A 17 -3.67 3.68 -3.05
C HIS A 17 -4.57 3.12 -1.94
N GLN A 18 -5.12 1.92 -2.15
CA GLN A 18 -5.98 1.26 -1.17
C GLN A 18 -5.22 0.95 0.14
N TYR A 19 -4.01 0.37 0.05
CA TYR A 19 -3.23 0.06 1.26
C TYR A 19 -2.81 1.32 2.01
N HIS A 20 -2.47 2.41 1.32
CA HIS A 20 -2.23 3.71 1.97
C HIS A 20 -3.44 4.22 2.75
N ALA A 21 -4.64 4.10 2.17
CA ALA A 21 -5.88 4.52 2.83
C ALA A 21 -6.19 3.65 4.06
N GLU A 22 -6.09 2.32 3.93
CA GLU A 22 -6.34 1.38 5.03
C GLU A 22 -5.33 1.57 6.19
N ILE A 23 -4.05 1.81 5.90
CA ILE A 23 -3.05 2.11 6.92
C ILE A 23 -3.41 3.41 7.64
N SER A 24 -3.78 4.45 6.89
CA SER A 24 -4.17 5.75 7.45
C SER A 24 -5.40 5.64 8.37
N GLU A 25 -6.37 4.81 7.99
CA GLU A 25 -7.54 4.51 8.81
C GLU A 25 -7.15 3.82 10.14
N ILE A 26 -6.27 2.81 10.08
CA ILE A 26 -5.77 2.14 11.28
C ILE A 26 -5.01 3.11 12.18
N GLU A 27 -4.24 4.04 11.62
CA GLU A 27 -3.56 5.08 12.41
C GLU A 27 -4.55 6.04 13.06
N GLY A 28 -5.63 6.41 12.36
CA GLY A 28 -6.75 7.16 12.94
C GLY A 28 -7.35 6.42 14.14
N HIS A 29 -7.61 5.13 13.99
CA HIS A 29 -8.12 4.27 15.04
C HIS A 29 -7.18 4.13 16.25
N LEU A 30 -5.87 4.04 16.02
CA LEU A 30 -4.86 4.02 17.08
C LEU A 30 -4.80 5.35 17.83
N ARG A 31 -4.88 6.49 17.13
CA ARG A 31 -4.90 7.82 17.76
C ARG A 31 -6.14 8.02 18.63
N LEU A 32 -7.33 7.69 18.10
CA LEU A 32 -8.58 7.78 18.84
C LEU A 32 -8.54 6.96 20.13
N ARG A 33 -7.99 5.74 20.06
CA ARG A 33 -7.82 4.87 21.22
C ARG A 33 -6.79 5.40 22.20
N ALA A 34 -5.66 5.95 21.74
CA ALA A 34 -4.68 6.57 22.63
C ALA A 34 -5.25 7.76 23.43
N MET A 35 -6.31 8.40 22.94
CA MET A 35 -7.03 9.48 23.63
C MET A 35 -8.17 8.99 24.54
N ALA A 36 -8.55 7.72 24.46
CA ALA A 36 -9.59 7.13 25.29
C ALA A 36 -8.99 6.58 26.60
N ASN A 37 -9.70 6.74 27.71
CA ASN A 37 -9.24 6.32 29.04
C ASN A 37 -9.38 4.82 29.32
N ASP A 38 -10.07 4.07 28.47
CA ASP A 38 -10.30 2.63 28.63
C ASP A 38 -10.06 1.93 27.28
N VAL A 39 -8.81 1.50 27.08
CA VAL A 39 -8.41 0.78 25.87
C VAL A 39 -7.65 -0.47 26.25
N SER A 40 -8.03 -1.57 25.63
CA SER A 40 -7.37 -2.85 25.81
C SER A 40 -6.02 -2.86 25.11
N ASP A 41 -4.95 -3.16 25.86
CA ASP A 41 -3.61 -3.38 25.30
C ASP A 41 -3.61 -4.41 24.17
N ARG A 42 -4.45 -5.45 24.28
CA ARG A 42 -4.59 -6.50 23.26
C ARG A 42 -5.19 -5.98 21.96
N GLU A 43 -6.13 -5.04 22.05
CA GLU A 43 -6.73 -4.40 20.88
C GLU A 43 -5.71 -3.48 20.18
N LEU A 44 -4.92 -2.73 20.96
CA LEU A 44 -3.83 -1.91 20.42
C LEU A 44 -2.75 -2.76 19.75
N GLU A 45 -2.38 -3.87 20.35
CA GLU A 45 -1.42 -4.82 19.77
C GLU A 45 -1.93 -5.38 18.43
N LEU A 46 -3.21 -5.77 18.38
CA LEU A 46 -3.82 -6.27 17.16
C LEU A 46 -3.86 -5.21 16.04
N LEU A 47 -4.21 -3.97 16.37
CA LEU A 47 -4.19 -2.87 15.40
C LEU A 47 -2.78 -2.55 14.90
N ARG A 48 -1.78 -2.55 15.79
CA ARG A 48 -0.37 -2.35 15.41
C ARG A 48 0.13 -3.47 14.50
N ARG A 49 -0.19 -4.72 14.82
CA ARG A 49 0.16 -5.87 13.98
C ARG A 49 -0.49 -5.77 12.60
N LEU A 50 -1.79 -5.47 12.54
CA LEU A 50 -2.50 -5.30 11.27
C LEU A 50 -1.90 -4.16 10.44
N LYS A 51 -1.51 -3.05 11.07
CA LYS A 51 -0.81 -1.95 10.40
C LYS A 51 0.50 -2.42 9.77
N ASN A 52 1.31 -3.17 10.52
CA ASN A 52 2.60 -3.68 10.05
C ASN A 52 2.42 -4.67 8.89
N GLU A 53 1.48 -5.61 9.00
CA GLU A 53 1.18 -6.56 7.92
C GLU A 53 0.75 -5.84 6.64
N LYS A 54 -0.10 -4.80 6.74
CA LYS A 54 -0.47 -3.99 5.57
C LYS A 54 0.70 -3.17 5.02
N ALA A 55 1.56 -2.64 5.87
CA ALA A 55 2.75 -1.89 5.45
C ALA A 55 3.75 -2.79 4.68
N GLU A 56 3.93 -4.03 5.11
CA GLU A 56 4.75 -5.00 4.38
C GLU A 56 4.18 -5.32 2.99
N ILE A 57 2.86 -5.46 2.88
CA ILE A 57 2.19 -5.68 1.58
C ILE A 57 2.33 -4.44 0.71
N LEU A 58 2.07 -3.26 1.25
CA LEU A 58 2.23 -1.98 0.55
C LEU A 58 3.64 -1.85 -0.04
N TYR A 59 4.68 -2.13 0.75
CA TYR A 59 6.06 -2.09 0.29
C TYR A 59 6.31 -2.99 -0.93
N ARG A 60 5.73 -4.20 -0.96
CA ARG A 60 5.82 -5.10 -2.12
C ARG A 60 5.12 -4.52 -3.35
N TYR A 61 3.95 -3.93 -3.18
CA TYR A 61 3.22 -3.28 -4.26
C TYR A 61 3.91 -2.00 -4.77
N GLU A 62 4.57 -1.24 -3.90
CA GLU A 62 5.38 -0.09 -4.29
C GLU A 62 6.61 -0.51 -5.10
N ASN A 63 7.30 -1.58 -4.69
CA ASN A 63 8.39 -2.17 -5.47
C ASN A 63 7.90 -2.64 -6.85
N LEU A 64 6.74 -3.29 -6.91
CA LEU A 64 6.14 -3.74 -8.16
C LEU A 64 5.73 -2.57 -9.06
N ARG A 65 5.19 -1.50 -8.47
CA ARG A 65 4.87 -0.25 -9.19
C ARG A 65 6.11 0.38 -9.79
N GLU A 66 7.22 0.43 -9.04
CA GLU A 66 8.48 0.95 -9.56
C GLU A 66 9.06 0.05 -10.67
N ALA A 67 8.96 -1.28 -10.53
CA ALA A 67 9.36 -2.21 -11.57
C ALA A 67 8.57 -1.97 -12.87
N PHE A 68 7.24 -1.77 -12.79
CA PHE A 68 6.43 -1.36 -13.94
C PHE A 68 6.89 -0.02 -14.51
N ARG A 69 7.21 0.96 -13.67
CA ARG A 69 7.70 2.27 -14.11
C ARG A 69 9.00 2.16 -14.91
N VAL A 70 9.97 1.36 -14.44
CA VAL A 70 11.25 1.14 -15.14
C VAL A 70 11.02 0.41 -16.46
N LEU A 71 10.29 -0.72 -16.44
CA LEU A 71 10.04 -1.52 -17.65
C LEU A 71 9.30 -0.74 -18.74
N LEU A 72 8.39 0.16 -18.36
CA LEU A 72 7.61 0.97 -19.28
C LEU A 72 8.29 2.29 -19.65
N GLY A 73 9.10 2.84 -18.74
CA GLY A 73 9.90 4.06 -18.97
C GLY A 73 11.07 3.81 -19.92
N ASP A 74 11.77 2.68 -19.79
CA ASP A 74 12.89 2.32 -20.67
C ASP A 74 12.43 1.98 -22.10
N HIS A 75 11.18 1.53 -22.27
CA HIS A 75 10.59 1.34 -23.60
C HIS A 75 10.29 2.64 -24.35
N SER A 76 10.23 3.79 -23.67
CA SER A 76 10.10 5.09 -24.33
C SER A 76 11.42 5.59 -24.92
N VAL A 77 12.58 5.13 -24.42
CA VAL A 77 13.90 5.60 -24.85
C VAL A 77 14.49 4.70 -25.95
N ALA A 78 14.11 3.43 -26.00
CA ALA A 78 14.60 2.49 -27.02
C ALA A 78 13.86 2.57 -28.37
N ALA A 79 12.95 3.53 -28.55
CA ALA A 79 12.14 3.72 -29.76
C ALA A 79 12.43 5.05 -30.50
N GLU A 80 13.56 5.71 -30.21
CA GLU A 80 14.11 6.83 -31.00
C GLU A 80 15.33 6.41 -31.82
#